data_AF-A0A077XPT8-F1
#
_entry.id   AF-A0A077XPT8-F1
#
_cell.length_a   1.000
_cell.length_b   1.000
_cell.length_c   1.000
_cell.angle_alpha   90.00
_cell.angle_beta   90.00
_cell.angle_gamma   90.00
#
_symmetry.space_group_name_H-M   'P 1'
#
loop_
_entity.id
_entity.type
_entity.pdbx_description
1 polymer ?
#
loop_
_entity_poly.entity_id
_entity_poly.type
_entity_poly.pdbx_seq_one_letter_code
_entity_poly.pdbx_strand_id
1 'polypeptide(L)'
;MILEILNKIDKIDDQKKYNNVKGRALFFRSWAYYQLAQIYCLPYSEQNIGKPGLPLRDGTDLDVKLIRSTIGQTYLQMKNDVSESIQLLDETSINMYQPNRRAALMLLSRVNLIMADYKSALHNSDEAIKLNGELLNYNDLDLTKAYPFPDGNVEVVFYTSISYAQVMSAVRIDISPELLKEYSDNDLRKKGFFVLKNGLTNFKGSYTGPNGYFGGLATDELYLIRSECYLRSGDLDKSRADLNFLLSKRYKDFQPIADLSSDELLSRILLERRKELLLRGVAWTDLKRLNLHKNTERTVTKIVEGETYSLEPNSLRYAMPFPQVVVDLGSYAQ
;
A
#
# COMPACT_ATOMS: atom_id res chain seq x y z
N MET A 1 4.69 -9.56 21.91
CA MET A 1 4.22 -10.81 22.55
C MET A 1 4.78 -12.04 21.88
N ILE A 2 4.43 -12.37 20.62
CA ILE A 2 4.90 -13.61 19.98
C ILE A 2 6.43 -13.70 19.92
N LEU A 3 7.11 -12.65 19.45
CA LEU A 3 8.58 -12.64 19.37
C LEU A 3 9.25 -12.83 20.73
N GLU A 4 8.70 -12.23 21.78
CA GLU A 4 9.21 -12.40 23.14
C GLU A 4 9.02 -13.83 23.64
N ILE A 5 7.85 -14.44 23.39
CA ILE A 5 7.57 -15.83 23.75
C ILE A 5 8.54 -16.76 23.02
N LEU A 6 8.74 -16.56 21.71
CA LEU A 6 9.64 -17.38 20.89
C LEU A 6 11.09 -17.34 21.38
N ASN A 7 11.54 -16.23 21.96
CA ASN A 7 12.88 -16.10 22.53
C ASN A 7 13.05 -16.83 23.87
N LYS A 8 11.95 -17.24 24.52
CA LYS A 8 11.94 -17.97 25.79
C LYS A 8 11.74 -19.49 25.62
N ILE A 9 11.70 -19.98 24.37
CA ILE A 9 11.56 -21.41 24.09
C ILE A 9 12.95 -22.07 24.15
N ASP A 10 13.20 -22.83 25.21
CA ASP A 10 14.50 -23.48 25.43
C ASP A 10 14.77 -24.66 24.50
N LYS A 11 13.73 -25.36 24.05
CA LYS A 11 13.82 -26.51 23.16
C LYS A 11 12.91 -26.36 21.96
N ILE A 12 13.50 -26.34 20.76
CA ILE A 12 12.79 -26.23 19.48
C ILE A 12 12.70 -27.63 18.87
N ASP A 13 11.52 -28.25 18.92
CA ASP A 13 11.30 -29.59 18.35
C ASP A 13 11.13 -29.55 16.80
N ASP A 14 10.63 -28.44 16.25
CA ASP A 14 10.47 -28.21 14.80
C ASP A 14 10.99 -26.83 14.39
N GLN A 15 12.21 -26.80 13.84
CA GLN A 15 12.88 -25.57 13.45
C GLN A 15 12.15 -24.84 12.30
N LYS A 16 11.55 -25.59 11.36
CA LYS A 16 10.86 -24.98 10.22
C LYS A 16 9.60 -24.27 10.69
N LYS A 17 8.81 -24.92 11.55
CA LYS A 17 7.62 -24.31 12.15
C LYS A 17 7.99 -23.11 13.02
N TYR A 18 9.04 -23.22 13.84
CA TYR A 18 9.55 -22.10 14.63
C TYR A 18 9.91 -20.90 13.74
N ASN A 19 10.71 -21.12 12.70
CA ASN A 19 11.11 -20.08 11.75
C ASN A 19 9.88 -19.44 11.10
N ASN A 20 8.93 -20.25 10.62
CA ASN A 20 7.74 -19.73 9.98
C ASN A 20 6.90 -18.86 10.92
N VAL A 21 6.71 -19.27 12.17
CA VAL A 21 6.00 -18.46 13.18
C VAL A 21 6.75 -17.17 13.49
N LYS A 22 8.08 -17.22 13.63
CA LYS A 22 8.91 -16.04 13.84
C LYS A 22 8.81 -15.07 12.65
N GLY A 23 8.94 -15.57 11.43
CA GLY A 23 8.81 -14.79 10.20
C GLY A 23 7.47 -14.09 10.11
N ARG A 24 6.35 -14.79 10.40
CA ARG A 24 5.02 -14.18 10.44
C ARG A 24 4.93 -13.06 11.48
N ALA A 25 5.47 -13.28 12.68
CA ALA A 25 5.45 -12.28 13.73
C ALA A 25 6.24 -11.02 13.36
N LEU A 26 7.41 -11.18 12.70
CA LEU A 26 8.20 -10.07 12.17
C LEU A 26 7.44 -9.33 11.05
N PHE A 27 6.84 -10.04 10.10
CA PHE A 27 6.00 -9.45 9.06
C PHE A 27 4.89 -8.58 9.66
N PHE A 28 4.12 -9.11 10.62
CA PHE A 28 3.02 -8.38 11.24
C PHE A 28 3.51 -7.16 12.03
N ARG A 29 4.66 -7.25 12.71
CA ARG A 29 5.26 -6.10 13.40
C ARG A 29 5.64 -5.00 12.42
N SER A 30 6.31 -5.35 11.32
CA SER A 30 6.62 -4.37 10.28
C SER A 30 5.36 -3.82 9.59
N TRP A 31 4.34 -4.65 9.36
CA TRP A 31 3.07 -4.20 8.78
C TRP A 31 2.40 -3.16 9.68
N ALA A 32 2.36 -3.40 11.00
CA ALA A 32 1.82 -2.45 11.96
C ALA A 32 2.62 -1.13 11.98
N TYR A 33 3.95 -1.21 12.03
CA TYR A 33 4.79 -0.01 11.95
C TYR A 33 4.58 0.76 10.65
N TYR A 34 4.53 0.06 9.51
CA TYR A 34 4.24 0.67 8.22
C TYR A 34 2.95 1.47 8.28
N GLN A 35 1.83 0.88 8.73
CA GLN A 35 0.54 1.56 8.79
C GLN A 35 0.58 2.79 9.70
N LEU A 36 1.19 2.67 10.89
CA LEU A 36 1.33 3.79 11.83
C LEU A 36 2.20 4.91 11.27
N ALA A 37 3.30 4.59 10.57
CA ALA A 37 4.20 5.59 10.02
C ALA A 37 3.52 6.43 8.92
N GLN A 38 2.61 5.83 8.14
CA GLN A 38 1.86 6.59 7.14
C GLN A 38 0.91 7.62 7.75
N ILE A 39 0.45 7.39 8.97
CA ILE A 39 -0.45 8.31 9.67
C ILE A 39 0.34 9.36 10.46
N TYR A 40 1.32 8.94 11.26
CA TYR A 40 1.90 9.77 12.32
C TYR A 40 3.32 10.29 12.06
N CYS A 41 3.97 9.85 10.99
CA CYS A 41 5.30 10.35 10.63
C CYS A 41 5.23 11.30 9.44
N LEU A 42 6.17 12.24 9.33
CA LEU A 42 6.41 12.97 8.09
C LEU A 42 6.89 12.00 6.99
N PRO A 43 6.80 12.36 5.69
CA PRO A 43 7.33 11.52 4.62
C PRO A 43 8.82 11.23 4.83
N TYR A 44 9.23 9.98 4.56
CA TYR A 44 10.64 9.58 4.61
C TYR A 44 11.43 10.37 3.56
N SER A 45 12.45 11.11 4.01
CA SER A 45 13.35 11.90 3.17
C SER A 45 14.60 12.23 3.97
N GLU A 46 15.66 12.68 3.30
CA GLU A 46 16.87 13.15 3.98
C GLU A 46 16.58 14.30 4.96
N GLN A 47 15.66 15.21 4.60
CA GLN A 47 15.30 16.34 5.47
C GLN A 47 14.52 15.89 6.72
N ASN A 48 13.76 14.80 6.62
CA ASN A 48 12.91 14.31 7.70
C ASN A 48 13.51 13.14 8.48
N ILE A 49 14.63 12.55 8.05
CA ILE A 49 15.14 11.29 8.61
C ILE A 49 15.42 11.35 10.12
N GLY A 50 15.85 12.52 10.62
CA GLY A 50 16.10 12.78 12.04
C GLY A 50 14.89 13.30 12.82
N LYS A 51 13.74 13.52 12.16
CA LYS A 51 12.51 13.98 12.81
C LYS A 51 11.85 12.84 13.61
N PRO A 52 10.96 13.16 14.56
CA PRO A 52 10.27 12.15 15.36
C PRO A 52 9.50 11.13 14.50
N GLY A 53 9.86 9.86 14.67
CA GLY A 53 9.21 8.68 14.12
C GLY A 53 8.20 8.09 15.11
N LEU A 54 8.16 6.76 15.19
CA LEU A 54 7.29 6.01 16.10
C LEU A 54 8.05 5.58 17.37
N PRO A 55 7.34 5.38 18.50
CA PRO A 55 7.88 4.60 19.61
C PRO A 55 8.05 3.14 19.16
N LEU A 56 9.29 2.65 19.16
CA LEU A 56 9.60 1.28 18.77
C LEU A 56 9.60 0.39 20.01
N ARG A 57 8.77 -0.64 19.97
CA ARG A 57 8.58 -1.61 21.06
C ARG A 57 9.17 -2.96 20.67
N ASP A 58 10.00 -3.50 21.53
CA ASP A 58 10.67 -4.80 21.40
C ASP A 58 10.12 -5.87 22.36
N GLY A 59 9.43 -5.47 23.44
CA GLY A 59 8.82 -6.38 24.43
C GLY A 59 7.30 -6.21 24.65
N THR A 60 6.76 -6.96 25.61
CA THR A 60 5.35 -6.87 26.03
C THR A 60 5.09 -5.97 27.22
N ASP A 61 6.13 -5.57 27.94
CA ASP A 61 6.02 -4.73 29.13
C ASP A 61 5.30 -3.41 28.80
N LEU A 62 4.17 -3.17 29.46
CA LEU A 62 3.34 -1.98 29.26
C LEU A 62 3.89 -0.76 29.99
N ASP A 63 4.70 -0.96 31.02
CA ASP A 63 5.21 0.10 31.91
C ASP A 63 6.52 0.71 31.38
N VAL A 64 7.13 0.10 30.36
CA VAL A 64 8.30 0.67 29.67
C VAL A 64 7.91 1.99 29.02
N LYS A 65 8.52 3.08 29.51
CA LYS A 65 8.46 4.40 28.88
C LYS A 65 9.26 4.37 27.58
N LEU A 66 8.54 4.38 26.47
CA LEU A 66 9.15 4.47 25.14
C LEU A 66 9.35 5.93 24.77
N ILE A 67 10.48 6.24 24.16
CA ILE A 67 10.70 7.50 23.46
C ILE A 67 10.40 7.30 21.98
N ARG A 68 9.99 8.37 21.28
CA ARG A 68 9.87 8.31 19.83
C ARG A 68 11.26 8.11 19.24
N SER A 69 11.40 7.05 18.44
CA SER A 69 12.57 6.90 17.57
C SER A 69 12.57 7.98 16.49
N THR A 70 13.61 8.06 15.67
CA THR A 70 13.58 8.89 14.46
C THR A 70 12.82 8.19 13.33
N ILE A 71 12.41 8.95 12.30
CA ILE A 71 11.83 8.37 11.08
C ILE A 71 12.80 7.36 10.45
N GLY A 72 14.11 7.68 10.42
CA GLY A 72 15.14 6.75 9.95
C GLY A 72 15.16 5.43 10.72
N GLN A 73 15.16 5.49 12.05
CA GLN A 73 15.12 4.30 12.91
C GLN A 73 13.83 3.49 12.73
N THR A 74 12.69 4.17 12.60
CA THR A 74 11.39 3.54 12.35
C THR A 74 11.39 2.71 11.06
N TYR A 75 11.87 3.28 9.94
CA TYR A 75 11.95 2.56 8.67
C TYR A 75 13.05 1.48 8.67
N LEU A 76 14.15 1.70 9.39
CA LEU A 76 15.17 0.67 9.57
C LEU A 76 14.61 -0.56 10.30
N GLN A 77 13.82 -0.37 11.35
CA GLN A 77 13.15 -1.46 12.05
C GLN A 77 12.23 -2.25 11.12
N MET A 78 11.43 -1.57 10.30
CA MET A 78 10.57 -2.21 9.31
C MET A 78 11.38 -3.05 8.32
N LYS A 79 12.44 -2.48 7.74
CA LYS A 79 13.29 -3.19 6.77
C LYS A 79 13.92 -4.43 7.39
N ASN A 80 14.49 -4.31 8.58
CA ASN A 80 15.11 -5.44 9.27
C ASN A 80 14.11 -6.57 9.54
N ASP A 81 12.92 -6.22 10.05
CA ASP A 81 11.86 -7.20 10.33
C ASP A 81 11.41 -7.93 9.06
N VAL A 82 11.13 -7.21 7.97
CA VAL A 82 10.65 -7.84 6.74
C VAL A 82 11.76 -8.61 6.03
N SER A 83 13.00 -8.11 6.04
CA SER A 83 14.14 -8.85 5.48
C SER A 83 14.38 -10.17 6.20
N GLU A 84 14.33 -10.20 7.54
CA GLU A 84 14.41 -11.46 8.29
C GLU A 84 13.18 -12.34 8.03
N SER A 85 11.98 -11.74 7.95
CA SER A 85 10.76 -12.46 7.60
C SER A 85 10.86 -13.18 6.24
N ILE A 86 11.49 -12.58 5.23
CA ILE A 86 11.68 -13.19 3.91
C ILE A 86 12.52 -14.47 4.01
N GLN A 87 13.53 -14.49 4.87
CA GLN A 87 14.40 -15.66 5.07
C GLN A 87 13.72 -16.80 5.82
N LEU A 88 12.75 -16.47 6.68
CA LEU A 88 12.12 -17.43 7.59
C LEU A 88 10.79 -17.99 7.10
N LEU A 89 10.07 -17.26 6.23
CA LEU A 89 8.76 -17.66 5.74
C LEU A 89 8.85 -18.71 4.61
N ASP A 90 7.88 -19.61 4.59
CA ASP A 90 7.65 -20.49 3.45
C ASP A 90 7.25 -19.69 2.20
N GLU A 91 7.53 -20.24 1.03
CA GLU A 91 7.17 -19.60 -0.25
C GLU A 91 5.66 -19.43 -0.42
N THR A 92 4.89 -20.40 0.07
CA THR A 92 3.44 -20.45 0.02
C THR A 92 2.84 -20.47 1.42
N SER A 93 1.58 -20.04 1.52
CA SER A 93 0.78 -20.15 2.73
C SER A 93 -0.48 -20.95 2.44
N ILE A 94 -1.04 -21.58 3.47
CA ILE A 94 -2.29 -22.36 3.38
C ILE A 94 -3.47 -21.45 2.97
N ASN A 95 -3.41 -20.17 3.35
CA ASN A 95 -4.45 -19.19 3.05
C ASN A 95 -3.88 -17.77 2.96
N MET A 96 -4.65 -16.88 2.34
CA MET A 96 -4.31 -15.47 2.16
C MET A 96 -4.24 -14.64 3.45
N TYR A 97 -4.72 -15.16 4.59
CA TYR A 97 -4.68 -14.45 5.87
C TYR A 97 -3.34 -14.61 6.60
N GLN A 98 -2.49 -15.52 6.11
CA GLN A 98 -1.15 -15.78 6.66
C GLN A 98 -0.10 -15.27 5.66
N PRO A 99 0.80 -14.38 6.08
CA PRO A 99 1.85 -13.92 5.19
C PRO A 99 2.81 -15.07 4.88
N ASN A 100 3.25 -15.10 3.62
CA ASN A 100 4.29 -15.99 3.10
C ASN A 100 5.47 -15.13 2.58
N ARG A 101 6.51 -15.79 2.06
CA ARG A 101 7.70 -15.10 1.55
C ARG A 101 7.36 -14.07 0.46
N ARG A 102 6.41 -14.38 -0.42
CA ARG A 102 5.93 -13.47 -1.48
C ARG A 102 5.28 -12.23 -0.88
N ALA A 103 4.41 -12.38 0.12
CA ALA A 103 3.82 -11.24 0.83
C ALA A 103 4.90 -10.36 1.51
N ALA A 104 5.92 -10.97 2.11
CA ALA A 104 7.01 -10.22 2.73
C ALA A 104 7.84 -9.43 1.68
N LEU A 105 8.15 -10.02 0.53
CA LEU A 105 8.78 -9.31 -0.60
C LEU A 105 7.93 -8.12 -1.08
N MET A 106 6.60 -8.30 -1.16
CA MET A 106 5.67 -7.23 -1.53
C MET A 106 5.62 -6.09 -0.52
N LEU A 107 5.62 -6.40 0.78
CA LEU A 107 5.69 -5.36 1.80
C LEU A 107 7.02 -4.61 1.71
N LEU A 108 8.14 -5.32 1.51
CA LEU A 108 9.45 -4.71 1.40
C LEU A 108 9.60 -3.86 0.15
N SER A 109 9.02 -4.26 -0.99
CA SER A 109 9.00 -3.43 -2.20
C SER A 109 8.23 -2.13 -1.99
N ARG A 110 7.06 -2.20 -1.31
CA ARG A 110 6.27 -1.02 -0.95
C ARG A 110 7.03 -0.09 -0.01
N VAL A 111 7.66 -0.62 1.04
CA VAL A 111 8.48 0.16 2.00
C VAL A 111 9.64 0.85 1.27
N ASN A 112 10.38 0.13 0.43
CA ASN A 112 11.50 0.70 -0.32
C ASN A 112 11.04 1.76 -1.35
N LEU A 113 9.89 1.58 -2.00
CA LEU A 113 9.34 2.58 -2.91
C LEU A 113 9.09 3.92 -2.19
N ILE A 114 8.56 3.86 -0.97
CA ILE A 114 8.26 5.06 -0.16
C ILE A 114 9.54 5.74 0.32
N MET A 115 10.60 4.97 0.54
CA MET A 115 11.92 5.49 0.88
C MET A 115 12.70 6.01 -0.35
N ALA A 116 12.10 5.97 -1.55
CA ALA A 116 12.76 6.26 -2.81
C ALA A 116 14.00 5.36 -3.10
N ASP A 117 14.09 4.19 -2.44
CA ASP A 117 15.08 3.16 -2.73
C ASP A 117 14.58 2.29 -3.89
N TYR A 118 14.56 2.90 -5.09
CA TYR A 118 13.99 2.27 -6.30
C TYR A 118 14.73 1.00 -6.71
N LYS A 119 16.04 0.90 -6.41
CA LYS A 119 16.82 -0.30 -6.69
C LYS A 119 16.34 -1.48 -5.85
N SER A 120 16.20 -1.29 -4.53
CA SER A 120 15.69 -2.35 -3.66
C SER A 120 14.22 -2.62 -3.92
N ALA A 121 13.41 -1.60 -4.19
CA ALA A 121 12.00 -1.77 -4.55
C ALA A 121 11.83 -2.62 -5.81
N LEU A 122 12.60 -2.31 -6.87
CA LEU A 122 12.66 -3.09 -8.10
C LEU A 122 13.00 -4.55 -7.81
N HIS A 123 14.11 -4.81 -7.13
CA HIS A 123 14.55 -6.17 -6.81
C HIS A 123 13.46 -6.96 -6.07
N ASN A 124 12.89 -6.41 -5.00
CA ASN A 124 11.87 -7.10 -4.22
C ASN A 124 10.57 -7.33 -5.01
N SER A 125 10.16 -6.37 -5.84
CA SER A 125 8.97 -6.53 -6.69
C SER A 125 9.19 -7.59 -7.78
N ASP A 126 10.39 -7.65 -8.35
CA ASP A 126 10.75 -8.63 -9.36
C ASP A 126 10.78 -10.06 -8.79
N GLU A 127 11.41 -10.24 -7.62
CA GLU A 127 11.41 -11.52 -6.92
C GLU A 127 10.00 -11.97 -6.52
N ALA A 128 9.13 -11.05 -6.09
CA ALA A 128 7.74 -11.39 -5.76
C ALA A 128 6.93 -11.82 -7.00
N ILE A 129 7.17 -11.18 -8.16
CA ILE A 129 6.51 -11.52 -9.43
C ILE A 129 7.01 -12.87 -9.98
N LYS A 130 8.30 -13.20 -9.82
CA LYS A 130 8.85 -14.51 -10.22
C LYS A 130 8.19 -15.68 -9.51
N LEU A 131 7.76 -15.50 -8.26
CA LEU A 131 7.05 -16.55 -7.51
C LEU A 131 5.66 -16.81 -8.06
N ASN A 132 4.93 -15.74 -8.36
CA ASN A 132 3.67 -15.77 -9.10
C ASN A 132 3.38 -14.33 -9.56
N GLY A 133 3.16 -14.14 -10.86
CA GLY A 133 2.91 -12.84 -11.49
C GLY A 133 1.50 -12.71 -12.09
N GLU A 134 0.58 -13.59 -11.72
CA GLU A 134 -0.75 -13.65 -12.31
C GLU A 134 -1.61 -12.43 -11.95
N LEU A 135 -2.36 -11.97 -12.95
CA LEU A 135 -3.31 -10.88 -12.85
C LEU A 135 -4.72 -11.37 -13.21
N LEU A 136 -5.71 -10.85 -12.48
CA LEU A 136 -7.11 -11.07 -12.74
C LEU A 136 -7.51 -10.36 -14.03
N ASN A 137 -8.03 -11.10 -15.00
CA ASN A 137 -8.48 -10.51 -16.26
C ASN A 137 -9.91 -10.00 -16.14
N TYR A 138 -10.11 -8.69 -16.22
CA TYR A 138 -11.43 -8.09 -16.01
C TYR A 138 -12.37 -8.33 -17.21
N ASN A 139 -11.81 -8.73 -18.36
CA ASN A 139 -12.60 -9.15 -19.53
C ASN A 139 -13.39 -10.45 -19.27
N ASP A 140 -12.96 -11.25 -18.28
CA ASP A 140 -13.57 -12.54 -17.95
C ASP A 140 -14.63 -12.41 -16.83
N LEU A 141 -14.87 -11.20 -16.31
CA LEU A 141 -15.75 -10.94 -15.18
C LEU A 141 -17.13 -10.41 -15.61
N ASP A 142 -18.16 -10.80 -14.86
CA ASP A 142 -19.46 -10.14 -14.90
C ASP A 142 -19.46 -8.87 -14.04
N LEU A 143 -19.12 -7.74 -14.67
CA LEU A 143 -19.01 -6.44 -14.01
C LEU A 143 -20.36 -5.82 -13.61
N THR A 144 -21.49 -6.43 -13.99
CA THR A 144 -22.82 -5.95 -13.61
C THR A 144 -23.16 -6.29 -12.16
N LYS A 145 -22.51 -7.31 -11.59
CA LYS A 145 -22.69 -7.75 -10.20
C LYS A 145 -22.44 -6.63 -9.19
N ALA A 146 -23.10 -6.75 -8.04
CA ALA A 146 -22.88 -5.88 -6.89
C ALA A 146 -21.43 -5.95 -6.37
N TYR A 147 -20.79 -7.13 -6.48
CA TYR A 147 -19.39 -7.38 -6.14
C TYR A 147 -18.77 -8.24 -7.25
N PRO A 148 -18.20 -7.62 -8.29
CA PRO A 148 -17.75 -8.36 -9.47
C PRO A 148 -16.38 -9.02 -9.30
N PHE A 149 -15.60 -8.61 -8.29
CA PHE A 149 -14.28 -9.16 -8.01
C PHE A 149 -14.40 -10.25 -6.93
N PRO A 150 -14.01 -11.50 -7.23
CA PRO A 150 -14.07 -12.58 -6.25
C PRO A 150 -13.20 -12.29 -5.02
N ASP A 151 -13.70 -12.69 -3.85
CA ASP A 151 -12.89 -12.75 -2.63
C ASP A 151 -11.78 -13.79 -2.81
N GLY A 152 -10.57 -13.46 -2.36
CA GLY A 152 -9.39 -14.31 -2.57
C GLY A 152 -9.07 -14.62 -4.03
N ASN A 153 -9.37 -13.68 -4.94
CA ASN A 153 -8.98 -13.81 -6.35
C ASN A 153 -7.45 -13.98 -6.51
N VAL A 154 -7.03 -14.36 -7.72
CA VAL A 154 -5.65 -14.72 -8.05
C VAL A 154 -4.60 -13.66 -7.71
N GLU A 155 -5.00 -12.38 -7.62
CA GLU A 155 -4.09 -11.29 -7.30
C GLU A 155 -3.82 -11.18 -5.80
N VAL A 156 -4.71 -11.67 -4.93
CA VAL A 156 -4.61 -11.49 -3.47
C VAL A 156 -3.53 -12.39 -2.88
N VAL A 157 -2.46 -11.76 -2.36
CA VAL A 157 -1.34 -12.48 -1.74
C VAL A 157 -1.42 -12.45 -0.21
N PHE A 158 -1.82 -11.30 0.33
CA PHE A 158 -2.06 -11.14 1.76
C PHE A 158 -3.31 -10.30 1.96
N TYR A 159 -4.31 -10.88 2.63
CA TYR A 159 -5.60 -10.27 2.86
C TYR A 159 -5.60 -9.44 4.13
N THR A 160 -6.03 -8.19 4.00
CA THR A 160 -6.53 -7.39 5.13
C THR A 160 -7.73 -6.58 4.67
N SER A 161 -8.63 -6.25 5.60
CA SER A 161 -9.72 -5.32 5.37
C SER A 161 -9.49 -4.02 6.15
N ILE A 162 -9.85 -2.91 5.54
CA ILE A 162 -9.82 -1.59 6.15
C ILE A 162 -11.08 -1.46 7.02
N SER A 163 -10.89 -1.03 8.27
CA SER A 163 -12.00 -0.81 9.20
C SER A 163 -13.02 0.17 8.62
N TYR A 164 -14.30 -0.17 8.75
CA TYR A 164 -15.39 0.63 8.22
C TYR A 164 -15.63 1.88 9.08
N ALA A 165 -15.49 3.06 8.48
CA ALA A 165 -15.91 4.32 9.07
C ALA A 165 -17.27 4.75 8.51
N GLN A 166 -18.14 5.36 9.33
CA GLN A 166 -19.50 5.76 8.91
C GLN A 166 -19.50 6.71 7.69
N VAL A 167 -18.48 7.55 7.56
CA VAL A 167 -18.29 8.44 6.40
C VAL A 167 -18.15 7.67 5.07
N MET A 168 -17.79 6.39 5.14
CA MET A 168 -17.60 5.51 3.98
C MET A 168 -18.86 4.71 3.63
N SER A 169 -19.98 4.95 4.33
CA SER A 169 -21.26 4.30 4.03
C SER A 169 -21.77 4.63 2.63
N ALA A 170 -22.49 3.70 2.00
CA ALA A 170 -23.08 3.87 0.67
C ALA A 170 -23.99 5.11 0.53
N VAL A 171 -24.55 5.60 1.63
CA VAL A 171 -25.42 6.79 1.66
C VAL A 171 -24.67 8.10 1.92
N ARG A 172 -23.35 8.05 2.12
CA ARG A 172 -22.49 9.22 2.38
C ARG A 172 -21.30 9.33 1.45
N ILE A 173 -20.73 8.19 1.04
CA ILE A 173 -19.56 8.18 0.17
C ILE A 173 -19.97 8.56 -1.25
N ASP A 174 -19.22 9.50 -1.83
CA ASP A 174 -19.34 9.89 -3.22
C ASP A 174 -17.95 10.01 -3.83
N ILE A 175 -17.70 9.23 -4.88
CA ILE A 175 -16.42 9.26 -5.57
C ILE A 175 -16.34 10.54 -6.42
N SER A 176 -15.22 11.27 -6.27
CA SER A 176 -14.95 12.53 -6.97
C SER A 176 -15.24 12.44 -8.47
N PRO A 177 -16.09 13.34 -9.02
CA PRO A 177 -16.36 13.40 -10.46
C PRO A 177 -15.11 13.59 -11.31
N GLU A 178 -14.11 14.32 -10.80
CA GLU A 178 -12.82 14.51 -11.46
C GLU A 178 -12.11 13.17 -11.65
N LEU A 179 -12.09 12.31 -10.62
CA LEU A 179 -11.52 10.98 -10.73
C LEU A 179 -12.32 10.09 -11.70
N LEU A 180 -13.66 10.17 -11.69
CA LEU A 180 -14.49 9.38 -12.60
C LEU A 180 -14.23 9.69 -14.08
N LYS A 181 -13.87 10.95 -14.40
CA LYS A 181 -13.52 11.38 -15.76
C LYS A 181 -12.22 10.77 -16.28
N GLU A 182 -11.33 10.31 -15.39
CA GLU A 182 -10.07 9.65 -15.76
C GLU A 182 -10.24 8.20 -16.28
N TYR A 183 -11.45 7.65 -16.14
CA TYR A 183 -11.80 6.34 -16.69
C TYR A 183 -12.50 6.51 -18.04
N SER A 184 -11.81 6.10 -19.10
CA SER A 184 -12.39 5.98 -20.44
C SER A 184 -13.46 4.89 -20.49
N ASP A 185 -14.29 4.89 -21.53
CA ASP A 185 -15.42 3.96 -21.62
C ASP A 185 -15.01 2.50 -21.87
N ASN A 186 -13.81 2.29 -22.42
CA ASN A 186 -13.19 0.96 -22.57
C ASN A 186 -12.41 0.52 -21.32
N ASP A 187 -12.25 1.37 -20.31
CA ASP A 187 -11.66 0.97 -19.03
C ASP A 187 -12.69 0.19 -18.20
N LEU A 188 -12.48 -1.11 -18.05
CA LEU A 188 -13.42 -1.99 -17.36
C LEU A 188 -13.53 -1.66 -15.87
N ARG A 189 -12.54 -0.98 -15.29
CA ARG A 189 -12.63 -0.48 -13.91
C ARG A 189 -13.76 0.52 -13.75
N LYS A 190 -14.13 1.29 -14.78
CA LYS A 190 -15.28 2.20 -14.70
C LYS A 190 -16.56 1.46 -14.32
N LYS A 191 -16.80 0.30 -14.95
CA LYS A 191 -17.96 -0.56 -14.71
C LYS A 191 -17.79 -1.44 -13.48
N GLY A 192 -16.57 -1.94 -13.26
CA GLY A 192 -16.24 -2.82 -12.15
C GLY A 192 -16.19 -2.10 -10.80
N PHE A 193 -15.69 -0.88 -10.75
CA PHE A 193 -15.43 -0.15 -9.51
C PHE A 193 -16.60 0.71 -9.07
N PHE A 194 -17.45 1.18 -9.98
CA PHE A 194 -18.46 2.19 -9.65
C PHE A 194 -19.88 1.72 -9.86
N VAL A 195 -20.78 2.20 -9.02
CA VAL A 195 -22.22 2.07 -9.17
C VAL A 195 -22.90 3.32 -8.63
N LEU A 196 -23.85 3.87 -9.38
CA LEU A 196 -24.68 4.99 -8.93
C LEU A 196 -25.78 4.46 -8.02
N LYS A 197 -25.87 4.98 -6.79
CA LYS A 197 -26.93 4.67 -5.82
C LYS A 197 -27.43 5.95 -5.19
N ASN A 198 -28.73 6.22 -5.32
CA ASN A 198 -29.39 7.40 -4.75
C ASN A 198 -28.68 8.73 -5.09
N GLY A 199 -28.17 8.87 -6.31
CA GLY A 199 -27.44 10.06 -6.77
C GLY A 199 -25.98 10.14 -6.36
N LEU A 200 -25.47 9.20 -5.55
CA LEU A 200 -24.06 9.14 -5.14
C LEU A 200 -23.33 8.02 -5.88
N THR A 201 -22.09 8.28 -6.28
CA THR A 201 -21.23 7.26 -6.90
C THR A 201 -20.52 6.46 -5.82
N ASN A 202 -20.93 5.20 -5.64
CA ASN A 202 -20.30 4.30 -4.68
C ASN A 202 -19.23 3.43 -5.32
N PHE A 203 -18.28 2.97 -4.50
CA PHE A 203 -17.25 2.01 -4.90
C PHE A 203 -17.66 0.57 -4.56
N LYS A 204 -17.60 -0.32 -5.55
CA LYS A 204 -17.84 -1.76 -5.43
C LYS A 204 -16.65 -2.63 -5.88
N GLY A 205 -15.50 -1.99 -6.16
CA GLY A 205 -14.30 -2.63 -6.69
C GLY A 205 -13.42 -3.36 -5.67
N SER A 206 -13.93 -3.68 -4.49
CA SER A 206 -13.13 -4.31 -3.42
C SER A 206 -12.88 -5.79 -3.70
N TYR A 207 -11.73 -6.31 -3.26
CA TYR A 207 -11.39 -7.75 -3.34
C TYR A 207 -11.87 -8.54 -2.12
N THR A 208 -12.72 -7.93 -1.28
CA THR A 208 -13.25 -8.53 -0.04
C THR A 208 -14.77 -8.74 -0.12
N GLY A 209 -15.37 -8.63 -1.31
CA GLY A 209 -16.82 -8.60 -1.48
C GLY A 209 -17.50 -7.55 -0.58
N PRO A 210 -18.52 -7.91 0.23
CA PRO A 210 -19.21 -6.97 1.12
C PRO A 210 -18.45 -6.65 2.42
N ASN A 211 -17.30 -7.28 2.69
CA ASN A 211 -16.64 -7.26 4.00
C ASN A 211 -15.78 -6.01 4.26
N GLY A 212 -16.07 -4.89 3.59
CA GLY A 212 -15.32 -3.64 3.66
C GLY A 212 -14.45 -3.39 2.42
N TYR A 213 -13.37 -2.62 2.60
CA TYR A 213 -12.41 -2.35 1.53
C TYR A 213 -11.12 -3.13 1.75
N PHE A 214 -10.57 -3.69 0.67
CA PHE A 214 -9.31 -4.40 0.72
C PHE A 214 -8.15 -3.43 1.06
N GLY A 215 -7.36 -3.77 2.07
CA GLY A 215 -6.14 -3.04 2.46
C GLY A 215 -4.87 -3.89 2.37
N GLY A 216 -4.97 -5.07 1.77
CA GLY A 216 -3.92 -6.07 1.73
C GLY A 216 -2.83 -5.82 0.68
N LEU A 217 -2.14 -6.89 0.30
CA LEU A 217 -1.12 -6.93 -0.74
C LEU A 217 -1.64 -7.76 -1.90
N ALA A 218 -1.58 -7.21 -3.11
CA ALA A 218 -1.97 -7.93 -4.32
C ALA A 218 -1.05 -7.63 -5.53
N THR A 219 -1.07 -8.52 -6.52
CA THR A 219 -0.13 -8.52 -7.66
C THR A 219 -0.25 -7.26 -8.53
N ASP A 220 -1.45 -6.70 -8.65
CA ASP A 220 -1.75 -5.45 -9.37
C ASP A 220 -0.83 -4.30 -8.94
N GLU A 221 -0.63 -4.14 -7.62
CA GLU A 221 0.26 -3.13 -7.07
C GLU A 221 1.74 -3.40 -7.42
N LEU A 222 2.17 -4.66 -7.43
CA LEU A 222 3.56 -5.01 -7.73
C LEU A 222 3.99 -4.55 -9.12
N TYR A 223 3.14 -4.76 -10.13
CA TYR A 223 3.45 -4.30 -11.49
C TYR A 223 3.56 -2.78 -11.57
N LEU A 224 2.74 -2.04 -10.81
CA LEU A 224 2.85 -0.58 -10.74
C LEU A 224 4.12 -0.12 -10.03
N ILE A 225 4.50 -0.78 -8.93
CA ILE A 225 5.77 -0.52 -8.22
C ILE A 225 6.94 -0.80 -9.17
N ARG A 226 6.96 -1.96 -9.81
CA ARG A 226 8.06 -2.39 -10.67
C ARG A 226 8.18 -1.53 -11.92
N SER A 227 7.05 -1.17 -12.53
CA SER A 227 6.99 -0.22 -13.65
C SER A 227 7.55 1.15 -13.29
N GLU A 228 7.18 1.72 -12.13
CA GLU A 228 7.75 3.00 -11.66
C GLU A 228 9.26 2.87 -11.41
N CYS A 229 9.72 1.76 -10.83
CA CYS A 229 11.13 1.57 -10.55
C CYS A 229 11.97 1.38 -11.83
N TYR A 230 11.48 0.63 -12.81
CA TYR A 230 12.14 0.50 -14.12
C TYR A 230 12.27 1.86 -14.81
N LEU A 231 11.22 2.68 -14.79
CA LEU A 231 11.27 4.03 -15.36
C LEU A 231 12.37 4.87 -14.70
N ARG A 232 12.40 4.85 -13.36
CA ARG A 232 13.37 5.63 -12.58
C ARG A 232 14.80 5.11 -12.70
N SER A 233 15.00 3.85 -13.06
CA SER A 233 16.32 3.31 -13.42
C SER A 233 16.69 3.51 -14.90
N GLY A 234 15.84 4.17 -15.69
CA GLY A 234 16.07 4.46 -17.11
C GLY A 234 15.65 3.35 -18.09
N ASP A 235 15.04 2.26 -17.60
CA ASP A 235 14.57 1.14 -18.42
C ASP A 235 13.10 1.36 -18.83
N LEU A 236 12.88 2.30 -19.77
CA LEU A 236 11.54 2.68 -20.21
C LEU A 236 10.79 1.52 -20.88
N ASP A 237 11.51 0.61 -21.54
CA ASP A 237 10.90 -0.53 -22.23
C ASP A 237 10.30 -1.54 -21.26
N LYS A 238 11.04 -1.92 -20.21
CA LYS A 238 10.47 -2.79 -19.16
C LYS A 238 9.38 -2.10 -18.37
N SER A 239 9.53 -0.79 -18.11
CA SER A 239 8.49 0.00 -17.45
C SER A 239 7.17 -0.03 -18.24
N ARG A 240 7.25 0.21 -19.56
CA ARG A 240 6.11 0.18 -20.48
C ARG A 240 5.53 -1.22 -20.60
N ALA A 241 6.37 -2.26 -20.63
CA ALA A 241 5.94 -3.64 -20.69
C ALA A 241 5.10 -4.04 -19.46
N ASP A 242 5.56 -3.70 -18.25
CA ASP A 242 4.81 -3.96 -17.00
C ASP A 242 3.45 -3.24 -17.01
N LEU A 243 3.45 -1.98 -17.43
CA LEU A 243 2.22 -1.20 -17.50
C LEU A 243 1.25 -1.77 -18.54
N ASN A 244 1.73 -2.09 -19.75
CA ASN A 244 0.91 -2.71 -20.80
C ASN A 244 0.36 -4.08 -20.37
N PHE A 245 1.16 -4.88 -19.65
CA PHE A 245 0.69 -6.16 -19.12
C PHE A 245 -0.49 -5.98 -18.17
N LEU A 246 -0.40 -5.05 -17.21
CA LEU A 246 -1.51 -4.71 -16.31
C LEU A 246 -2.73 -4.21 -17.10
N LEU A 247 -2.54 -3.21 -17.95
CA LEU A 247 -3.67 -2.57 -18.64
C LEU A 247 -4.37 -3.48 -19.65
N SER A 248 -3.66 -4.44 -20.25
CA SER A 248 -4.26 -5.48 -21.09
C SER A 248 -5.33 -6.31 -20.36
N LYS A 249 -5.26 -6.37 -19.02
CA LYS A 249 -6.22 -7.07 -18.16
C LYS A 249 -7.32 -6.15 -17.62
N ARG A 250 -7.20 -4.84 -17.77
CA ARG A 250 -8.14 -3.82 -17.24
C ARG A 250 -8.97 -3.15 -18.31
N TYR A 251 -8.51 -3.14 -19.56
CA TYR A 251 -9.19 -2.50 -20.67
C TYR A 251 -9.84 -3.53 -21.60
N LYS A 252 -11.01 -3.18 -22.11
CA LYS A 252 -11.62 -3.84 -23.26
C LYS A 252 -10.90 -3.35 -24.53
N ASP A 253 -10.60 -4.28 -25.45
CA ASP A 253 -9.99 -3.99 -26.74
C ASP A 253 -8.68 -3.17 -26.59
N PHE A 254 -7.89 -3.52 -25.56
CA PHE A 254 -6.69 -2.78 -25.15
C PHE A 254 -5.71 -2.58 -26.30
N GLN A 255 -5.27 -1.33 -26.47
CA GLN A 255 -4.18 -0.97 -27.35
C GLN A 255 -2.94 -0.68 -26.51
N PRO A 256 -1.79 -1.33 -26.78
CA PRO A 256 -0.54 -1.06 -26.09
C PRO A 256 -0.19 0.43 -26.11
N ILE A 257 0.28 0.94 -24.98
CA ILE A 257 0.81 2.31 -24.89
C ILE A 257 2.01 2.39 -25.84
N ALA A 258 2.01 3.42 -26.68
CA ALA A 258 3.10 3.74 -27.60
C ALA A 258 4.33 4.32 -26.87
N ASP A 259 5.33 4.77 -27.63
CA ASP A 259 6.49 5.43 -27.05
C ASP A 259 6.11 6.80 -26.50
N LEU A 260 6.04 6.85 -25.16
CA LEU A 260 5.91 8.07 -24.37
C LEU A 260 7.29 8.52 -23.89
N SER A 261 7.47 9.82 -23.70
CA SER A 261 8.62 10.35 -22.96
C SER A 261 8.63 9.83 -21.51
N SER A 262 9.77 9.96 -20.81
CA SER A 262 9.88 9.52 -19.41
C SER A 262 8.86 10.21 -18.50
N ASP A 263 8.63 11.52 -18.68
CA ASP A 263 7.66 12.26 -17.85
C ASP A 263 6.21 11.89 -18.17
N GLU A 264 5.87 11.66 -19.44
CA GLU A 264 4.54 11.21 -19.85
C GLU A 264 4.26 9.78 -19.34
N LEU A 265 5.25 8.89 -19.43
CA LEU A 265 5.12 7.53 -18.92
C LEU A 265 5.00 7.51 -17.39
N LEU A 266 5.77 8.33 -16.67
CA LEU A 266 5.64 8.47 -15.21
C LEU A 266 4.24 8.98 -14.85
N SER A 267 3.77 10.03 -15.52
CA SER A 267 2.43 10.58 -15.31
C SER A 267 1.36 9.51 -15.55
N ARG A 268 1.53 8.69 -16.60
CA ARG A 268 0.63 7.58 -16.89
C ARG A 268 0.68 6.51 -15.80
N ILE A 269 1.86 6.09 -15.33
CA ILE A 269 1.99 5.10 -14.26
C ILE A 269 1.30 5.58 -12.98
N LEU A 270 1.50 6.85 -12.59
CA LEU A 270 0.90 7.41 -11.40
C LEU A 270 -0.63 7.54 -11.52
N LEU A 271 -1.14 7.89 -12.71
CA LEU A 271 -2.57 7.89 -13.00
C LEU A 271 -3.15 6.48 -12.88
N GLU A 272 -2.51 5.49 -13.50
CA GLU A 272 -2.98 4.11 -13.45
C GLU A 272 -2.90 3.54 -12.03
N ARG A 273 -1.88 3.90 -11.24
CA ARG A 273 -1.80 3.56 -9.83
C ARG A 273 -2.95 4.15 -9.01
N ARG A 274 -3.31 5.41 -9.25
CA ARG A 274 -4.47 6.06 -8.61
C ARG A 274 -5.78 5.38 -9.00
N LYS A 275 -5.91 4.97 -10.27
CA LYS A 275 -7.11 4.32 -10.79
C LYS A 275 -7.27 2.90 -10.30
N GLU A 276 -6.18 2.14 -10.26
CA GLU A 276 -6.13 0.73 -9.85
C GLU A 276 -6.32 0.59 -8.34
N LEU A 277 -5.62 1.42 -7.55
CA LEU A 277 -5.53 1.27 -6.10
C LEU A 277 -6.55 2.14 -5.34
N LEU A 278 -7.71 2.39 -5.94
CA LEU A 278 -8.75 3.20 -5.34
C LEU A 278 -9.31 2.54 -4.08
N LEU A 279 -9.40 3.30 -2.98
CA LEU A 279 -9.84 2.84 -1.66
C LEU A 279 -9.03 1.64 -1.10
N ARG A 280 -7.75 1.53 -1.46
CA ARG A 280 -6.81 0.52 -0.96
C ARG A 280 -5.95 0.97 0.23
N GLY A 281 -6.21 2.16 0.77
CA GLY A 281 -5.43 2.73 1.88
C GLY A 281 -4.04 3.26 1.51
N VAL A 282 -3.68 3.34 0.23
CA VAL A 282 -2.34 3.76 -0.23
C VAL A 282 -2.27 5.21 -0.74
N ALA A 283 -3.41 5.84 -1.05
CA ALA A 283 -3.44 7.17 -1.68
C ALA A 283 -2.78 8.27 -0.82
N TRP A 284 -2.92 8.19 0.51
CA TRP A 284 -2.27 9.11 1.44
C TRP A 284 -0.74 8.95 1.43
N THR A 285 -0.28 7.70 1.42
CA THR A 285 1.13 7.35 1.32
C THR A 285 1.75 7.81 0.00
N ASP A 286 1.05 7.59 -1.12
CA ASP A 286 1.49 8.05 -2.44
C ASP A 286 1.57 9.57 -2.49
N LEU A 287 0.58 10.29 -1.94
CA LEU A 287 0.62 11.74 -1.86
C LEU A 287 1.85 12.25 -1.09
N LYS A 288 2.16 11.62 0.05
CA LYS A 288 3.30 11.98 0.91
C LYS A 288 4.64 11.81 0.21
N ARG A 289 4.88 10.67 -0.45
CA ARG A 289 6.14 10.42 -1.16
C ARG A 289 6.27 11.28 -2.42
N LEU A 290 5.17 11.48 -3.17
CA LEU A 290 5.19 12.22 -4.44
C LEU A 290 5.37 13.73 -4.22
N ASN A 291 4.90 14.26 -3.10
CA ASN A 291 5.11 15.67 -2.74
C ASN A 291 6.57 16.02 -2.43
N LEU A 292 7.47 15.03 -2.31
CA LEU A 292 8.91 15.26 -2.19
C LEU A 292 9.56 15.62 -3.53
N HIS A 293 8.88 15.42 -4.66
CA HIS A 293 9.43 15.67 -6.00
C HIS A 293 8.67 16.77 -6.73
N LYS A 294 9.40 17.72 -7.31
CA LYS A 294 8.82 18.91 -7.97
C LYS A 294 7.89 18.61 -9.14
N ASN A 295 8.16 17.55 -9.89
CA ASN A 295 7.32 17.16 -11.03
C ASN A 295 6.04 16.40 -10.62
N THR A 296 5.90 16.01 -9.34
CA THR A 296 4.72 15.28 -8.84
C THR A 296 4.07 15.92 -7.63
N GLU A 297 4.57 17.07 -7.17
CA GLU A 297 3.99 17.80 -6.05
C GLU A 297 2.61 18.34 -6.42
N ARG A 298 1.65 18.22 -5.49
CA ARG A 298 0.32 18.81 -5.68
C ARG A 298 -0.28 19.28 -4.37
N THR A 299 -0.91 20.45 -4.42
CA THR A 299 -1.77 20.95 -3.35
C THR A 299 -3.11 20.23 -3.41
N VAL A 300 -3.56 19.69 -2.27
CA VAL A 300 -4.91 19.12 -2.17
C VAL A 300 -5.85 20.18 -1.67
N THR A 301 -6.92 20.44 -2.42
CA THR A 301 -7.94 21.42 -2.07
C THR A 301 -9.31 20.78 -1.90
N LYS A 302 -10.10 21.31 -0.96
CA LYS A 302 -11.51 20.97 -0.76
C LYS A 302 -12.30 22.22 -0.45
N ILE A 303 -13.49 22.32 -1.05
CA ILE A 303 -14.45 23.38 -0.73
C ILE A 303 -15.50 22.79 0.20
N VAL A 304 -15.66 23.38 1.38
CA VAL A 304 -16.66 23.00 2.38
C VAL A 304 -17.42 24.26 2.76
N GLU A 305 -18.74 24.27 2.55
CA GLU A 305 -19.62 25.41 2.86
C GLU A 305 -19.16 26.75 2.23
N GLY A 306 -18.53 26.69 1.05
CA GLY A 306 -18.00 27.85 0.34
C GLY A 306 -16.58 28.26 0.74
N GLU A 307 -16.01 27.67 1.79
CA GLU A 307 -14.63 27.90 2.21
C GLU A 307 -13.67 26.91 1.55
N THR A 308 -12.51 27.39 1.10
CA THR A 308 -11.47 26.55 0.51
C THR A 308 -10.43 26.15 1.55
N TYR A 309 -10.29 24.84 1.75
CA TYR A 309 -9.28 24.22 2.60
C TYR A 309 -8.17 23.63 1.72
N SER A 310 -6.93 24.04 1.98
CA SER A 310 -5.76 23.58 1.21
C SER A 310 -4.74 22.86 2.11
N LEU A 311 -4.15 21.80 1.56
CA LEU A 311 -3.01 21.09 2.12
C LEU A 311 -1.85 21.17 1.12
N GLU A 312 -0.91 22.07 1.41
CA GLU A 312 0.29 22.29 0.60
C GLU A 312 1.26 21.11 0.70
N PRO A 313 2.02 20.82 -0.37
CA PRO A 313 3.11 19.84 -0.35
C PRO A 313 4.04 20.01 0.85
N ASN A 314 4.43 18.90 1.46
CA ASN A 314 5.40 18.84 2.58
C ASN A 314 4.98 19.59 3.86
N SER A 315 3.72 20.04 3.96
CA SER A 315 3.13 20.57 5.20
C SER A 315 3.27 19.57 6.36
N LEU A 316 3.50 20.08 7.57
CA LEU A 316 3.52 19.25 8.79
C LEU A 316 2.21 18.48 9.01
N ARG A 317 1.10 18.96 8.45
CA ARG A 317 -0.23 18.32 8.50
C ARG A 317 -0.30 16.97 7.75
N TYR A 318 0.77 16.55 7.07
CA TYR A 318 0.91 15.18 6.54
C TYR A 318 1.26 14.13 7.63
N ALA A 319 1.65 14.59 8.82
CA ALA A 319 1.72 13.79 10.03
C ALA A 319 0.56 14.19 10.95
N MET A 320 -0.32 13.25 11.26
CA MET A 320 -1.34 13.49 12.27
C MET A 320 -0.66 13.53 13.66
N PRO A 321 -1.15 14.38 14.58
CA PRO A 321 -0.70 14.32 15.96
C PRO A 321 -1.08 12.98 16.58
N PHE A 322 -0.27 12.50 17.52
CA PHE A 322 -0.70 11.37 18.36
C PHE A 322 -1.96 11.75 19.15
N PRO A 323 -2.89 10.81 19.38
CA PRO A 323 -4.02 11.05 20.27
C PRO A 323 -3.52 11.56 21.63
N GLN A 324 -4.22 12.54 22.21
CA GLN A 324 -3.78 13.21 23.45
C GLN A 324 -3.51 12.21 24.59
N VAL A 325 -4.36 11.19 24.74
CA VAL A 325 -4.15 10.13 25.74
C VAL A 325 -2.82 9.40 25.58
N VAL A 326 -2.36 9.18 24.34
CA VAL A 326 -1.06 8.54 24.06
C VAL A 326 0.08 9.48 24.41
N VAL A 327 -0.09 10.77 24.12
CA VAL A 327 0.85 11.83 24.50
C VAL A 327 1.00 11.91 26.00
N ASP A 328 -0.10 11.91 26.74
CA ASP A 328 -0.10 12.04 28.20
C ASP A 328 0.52 10.80 28.87
N LEU A 329 0.12 9.59 28.46
CA LEU A 329 0.64 8.34 29.00
C LEU A 329 2.13 8.12 28.66
N GLY A 330 2.53 8.46 27.43
CA GLY A 330 3.90 8.27 26.96
C GLY A 330 4.82 9.45 27.23
N SER A 331 4.29 10.58 27.70
CA SER A 331 5.02 11.85 27.82
C SER A 331 5.71 12.27 26.51
N TYR A 332 5.05 12.08 25.38
CA TYR A 332 5.61 12.39 24.06
C TYR A 332 5.53 13.88 23.72
N ALA A 333 6.55 14.44 23.08
CA ALA A 333 6.41 15.73 22.40
C ALA A 333 5.54 15.58 21.15
N GLN A 334 4.60 16.51 20.94
CA GLN A 334 3.78 16.57 19.73
C GLN A 334 4.56 17.10 18.53
#